data_AF-E1L4G9-F1
#
_entry.id   AF-E1L4G9-F1
#
_cell.length_a   1.000
_cell.length_b   1.000
_cell.length_c   1.000
_cell.angle_alpha   90.00
_cell.angle_beta   90.00
_cell.angle_gamma   90.00
#
_symmetry.space_group_name_H-M   'P 1'
#
loop_
_entity.id
_entity.type
_entity.pdbx_description
1 polymer ?
#
loop_
_entity_poly.entity_id
_entity_poly.type
_entity_poly.pdbx_seq_one_letter_code
_entity_poly.pdbx_strand_id
1 'polypeptide(L)'
;MKTGYFKILKAQATDKMNRIVTTIENKQKEIKLKLDEDEDLKFLDKLSAKELQPLLEILKTEQNQGIDSLYKGLTVVSNRILNREDNLNIDDVNALVSFIKAEIHLLGGNTLANLGRGNQGVTYKEIVKDVCERIGINKKVLDGKEDISALEYLFFKEFRQHFDKLKAKYDTKNQSITNEEIEKEIVKEYANGLLSTLLPNNLTGPAWRKTIPIVLTVTKLRGNVRV
;
A
#
# COMPACT_ATOMS: atom_id res chain seq x y z
N MET A 1 -56.73 11.58 9.54
CA MET A 1 -55.60 11.29 10.45
C MET A 1 -54.39 10.61 9.78
N LYS A 2 -54.54 9.67 8.83
CA LYS A 2 -53.40 8.93 8.25
C LYS A 2 -52.42 9.78 7.40
N THR A 3 -52.89 10.79 6.68
CA THR A 3 -52.06 11.57 5.72
C THR A 3 -51.00 12.46 6.38
N GLY A 4 -51.28 12.99 7.57
CA GLY A 4 -50.31 13.80 8.34
C GLY A 4 -49.19 12.94 8.94
N TYR A 5 -49.53 11.74 9.41
CA TYR A 5 -48.58 10.79 9.98
C TYR A 5 -47.55 10.32 8.94
N PHE A 6 -47.98 10.01 7.71
CA PHE A 6 -47.06 9.65 6.61
C PHE A 6 -46.10 10.78 6.23
N LYS A 7 -46.54 12.05 6.26
CA LYS A 7 -45.67 13.20 6.00
C LYS A 7 -44.58 13.34 7.07
N ILE A 8 -44.94 13.15 8.34
CA ILE A 8 -43.99 13.20 9.47
C ILE A 8 -42.95 12.08 9.36
N LEU A 9 -43.39 10.84 9.09
CA LEU A 9 -42.47 9.71 8.91
C LEU A 9 -41.51 9.91 7.73
N LYS A 10 -42.00 10.46 6.60
CA LYS A 10 -41.14 10.75 5.44
C LYS A 10 -40.09 11.81 5.78
N ALA A 11 -40.48 12.88 6.48
CA ALA A 11 -39.55 13.92 6.90
C ALA A 11 -38.47 13.39 7.86
N GLN A 12 -38.87 12.54 8.83
CA GLN A 12 -37.93 11.89 9.75
C GLN A 12 -36.96 10.94 9.03
N ALA A 13 -37.43 10.20 8.03
CA ALA A 13 -36.58 9.33 7.22
C ALA A 13 -35.57 10.14 6.39
N THR A 14 -36.00 11.25 5.78
CA THR A 14 -35.11 12.15 5.03
C THR A 14 -34.06 12.81 5.92
N ASP A 15 -34.44 13.30 7.10
CA ASP A 15 -33.50 13.89 8.07
C ASP A 15 -32.47 12.85 8.55
N LYS A 16 -32.91 11.63 8.86
CA LYS A 16 -32.00 10.54 9.23
C LYS A 16 -31.03 10.21 8.08
N MET A 17 -31.51 10.16 6.85
CA MET A 17 -30.67 9.92 5.66
C MET A 17 -29.63 11.02 5.48
N ASN A 18 -30.03 12.29 5.59
CA ASN A 18 -29.12 13.43 5.46
C ASN A 18 -28.01 13.39 6.52
N ARG A 19 -28.34 13.07 7.78
CA ARG A 19 -27.34 12.92 8.85
C ARG A 19 -26.33 11.81 8.55
N ILE A 20 -26.79 10.68 7.98
CA ILE A 20 -25.92 9.59 7.57
C ILE A 20 -24.98 10.05 6.45
N VAL A 21 -25.51 10.71 5.42
CA VAL A 21 -24.72 11.25 4.30
C VAL A 21 -23.64 12.22 4.79
N THR A 22 -24.00 13.21 5.60
CA THR A 22 -23.04 14.18 6.16
C THR A 22 -21.97 13.49 7.02
N THR A 23 -22.33 12.45 7.78
CA THR A 23 -21.35 11.68 8.56
C THR A 23 -20.34 10.95 7.66
N ILE A 24 -20.81 10.39 6.55
CA ILE A 24 -19.95 9.73 5.55
C ILE A 24 -19.01 10.74 4.90
N GLU A 25 -19.53 11.89 4.45
CA GLU A 25 -18.74 12.96 3.82
C GLU A 25 -17.65 13.50 4.76
N ASN A 26 -17.99 13.74 6.03
CA ASN A 26 -17.03 14.19 7.03
C ASN A 26 -15.91 13.16 7.26
N LYS A 27 -16.25 11.88 7.35
CA LYS A 27 -15.25 10.79 7.46
C LYS A 27 -14.38 10.71 6.20
N GLN A 28 -14.95 10.88 5.01
CA GLN A 28 -14.19 10.93 3.74
C GLN A 28 -13.19 12.08 3.75
N LYS A 29 -13.62 13.26 4.21
CA LYS A 29 -12.73 14.41 4.32
C LYS A 29 -11.62 14.20 5.35
N GLU A 30 -11.93 13.62 6.52
CA GLU A 30 -10.95 13.31 7.56
C GLU A 30 -9.90 12.32 7.07
N ILE A 31 -10.31 11.27 6.36
CA ILE A 31 -9.35 10.28 5.85
C ILE A 31 -8.52 10.87 4.72
N LYS A 32 -9.13 11.61 3.79
CA LYS A 32 -8.37 12.33 2.77
C LYS A 32 -7.30 13.22 3.40
N LEU A 33 -7.65 13.97 4.44
CA LEU A 33 -6.69 14.80 5.18
C LEU A 33 -5.55 13.97 5.77
N LYS A 34 -5.85 12.83 6.42
CA LYS A 34 -4.82 11.93 6.98
C LYS A 34 -3.88 11.36 5.92
N LEU A 35 -4.39 11.09 4.71
CA LEU A 35 -3.58 10.60 3.60
C LEU A 35 -2.74 11.72 2.97
N ASP A 36 -3.32 12.90 2.79
CA ASP A 36 -2.61 14.09 2.31
C ASP A 36 -1.48 14.50 3.29
N GLU A 37 -1.66 14.24 4.58
CA GLU A 37 -0.71 14.53 5.66
C GLU A 37 0.14 13.30 6.09
N ASP A 38 0.22 12.23 5.29
CA ASP A 38 0.99 11.04 5.65
C ASP A 38 2.51 11.32 5.70
N GLU A 39 2.98 11.75 6.86
CA GLU A 39 4.38 12.08 7.18
C GLU A 39 5.32 10.92 6.86
N ASP A 40 4.84 9.68 6.98
CA ASP A 40 5.66 8.49 6.77
C ASP A 40 6.10 8.39 5.31
N LEU A 41 5.35 8.93 4.35
CA LEU A 41 5.75 8.94 2.94
C LEU A 41 6.38 10.26 2.46
N LYS A 42 6.47 11.31 3.29
CA LYS A 42 7.04 12.60 2.85
C LYS A 42 8.49 12.54 2.39
N PHE A 43 9.26 11.57 2.88
CA PHE A 43 10.64 11.42 2.41
C PHE A 43 10.73 11.12 0.90
N LEU A 44 9.67 10.60 0.27
CA LEU A 44 9.61 10.38 -1.17
C LEU A 44 9.74 11.68 -1.97
N ASP A 45 9.37 12.83 -1.38
CA ASP A 45 9.50 14.15 -2.02
C ASP A 45 10.98 14.55 -2.25
N LYS A 46 11.92 13.83 -1.60
CA LYS A 46 13.36 14.05 -1.73
C LYS A 46 14.02 13.14 -2.78
N LEU A 47 13.26 12.20 -3.35
CA LEU A 47 13.79 11.22 -4.29
C LEU A 47 13.69 11.73 -5.73
N SER A 48 14.71 11.41 -6.53
CA SER A 48 14.67 11.61 -7.97
C SER A 48 13.67 10.67 -8.65
N ALA A 49 13.22 11.03 -9.85
CA ALA A 49 12.36 10.16 -10.66
C ALA A 49 12.99 8.77 -10.89
N LYS A 50 14.32 8.69 -11.01
CA LYS A 50 15.07 7.44 -11.16
C LYS A 50 14.99 6.57 -9.90
N GLU A 51 15.12 7.17 -8.72
CA GLU A 51 15.00 6.45 -7.45
C GLU A 51 13.57 5.96 -7.18
N LEU A 52 12.56 6.66 -7.72
CA LEU A 52 11.14 6.27 -7.62
C LEU A 52 10.76 5.15 -8.60
N GLN A 53 11.59 4.87 -9.61
CA GLN A 53 11.29 3.89 -10.66
C GLN A 53 10.94 2.48 -10.12
N PRO A 54 11.63 1.91 -9.11
CA PRO A 54 11.28 0.59 -8.58
C PRO A 54 9.86 0.54 -8.00
N LEU A 55 9.39 1.61 -7.33
CA LEU A 55 8.01 1.68 -6.83
C LEU A 55 7.02 1.72 -7.99
N LEU A 56 7.31 2.54 -9.00
CA LEU A 56 6.44 2.67 -10.17
C LEU A 56 6.27 1.36 -10.93
N GLU A 57 7.35 0.58 -11.10
CA GLU A 57 7.27 -0.74 -11.73
C GLU A 57 6.37 -1.70 -10.94
N ILE A 58 6.45 -1.70 -9.61
CA ILE A 58 5.53 -2.51 -8.77
C ILE A 58 4.07 -2.07 -8.96
N LEU A 59 3.81 -0.76 -8.98
CA LEU A 59 2.46 -0.23 -9.16
C LEU A 59 1.85 -0.63 -10.51
N LYS A 60 2.68 -0.70 -11.58
CA LYS A 60 2.28 -1.14 -12.92
C LYS A 60 1.95 -2.63 -13.02
N THR A 61 2.54 -3.49 -12.17
CA THR A 61 2.32 -4.94 -12.25
C THR A 61 0.95 -5.31 -11.69
N GLU A 62 0.01 -5.78 -12.53
CA GLU A 62 -1.39 -6.19 -12.25
C GLU A 62 -2.48 -5.10 -12.41
N GLN A 63 -3.31 -5.28 -13.44
CA GLN A 63 -4.58 -4.60 -13.69
C GLN A 63 -5.61 -4.99 -12.62
N ASN A 64 -5.96 -4.07 -11.72
CA ASN A 64 -7.28 -4.13 -11.09
C ASN A 64 -8.29 -3.66 -12.15
N GLN A 65 -9.21 -4.54 -12.55
CA GLN A 65 -10.25 -4.21 -13.53
C GLN A 65 -11.02 -2.96 -13.06
N GLY A 66 -10.89 -1.86 -13.82
CA GLY A 66 -11.49 -0.56 -13.51
C GLY A 66 -10.56 0.65 -13.72
N ILE A 67 -9.24 0.45 -13.86
CA ILE A 67 -8.24 1.54 -13.83
C ILE A 67 -7.57 1.77 -15.21
N ASP A 68 -8.03 1.15 -16.30
CA ASP A 68 -7.39 1.22 -17.62
C ASP A 68 -7.21 2.66 -18.19
N SER A 69 -8.09 3.60 -17.84
CA SER A 69 -7.96 5.02 -18.22
C SER A 69 -6.86 5.74 -17.42
N LEU A 70 -6.81 5.50 -16.11
CA LEU A 70 -5.80 6.06 -15.21
C LEU A 70 -4.42 5.45 -15.46
N TYR A 71 -4.34 4.14 -15.76
CA TYR A 71 -3.10 3.48 -16.15
C TYR A 71 -2.59 3.94 -17.52
N LYS A 72 -3.47 4.29 -18.48
CA LYS A 72 -3.04 4.95 -19.72
C LYS A 72 -2.48 6.35 -19.45
N GLY A 73 -3.15 7.13 -18.60
CA GLY A 73 -2.63 8.40 -18.10
C GLY A 73 -1.28 8.26 -17.41
N LEU A 74 -1.15 7.27 -16.51
CA LEU A 74 0.08 6.94 -15.80
C LEU A 74 1.17 6.45 -16.75
N THR A 75 0.84 5.63 -17.73
CA THR A 75 1.82 5.15 -18.72
C THR A 75 2.28 6.31 -19.58
N VAL A 76 1.39 7.23 -19.96
CA VAL A 76 1.74 8.44 -20.72
C VAL A 76 2.57 9.40 -19.86
N VAL A 77 2.19 9.64 -18.61
CA VAL A 77 2.90 10.53 -17.67
C VAL A 77 4.24 9.90 -17.28
N SER A 78 4.26 8.64 -16.84
CA SER A 78 5.47 7.89 -16.52
C SER A 78 6.39 7.73 -17.73
N ASN A 79 5.88 7.45 -18.94
CA ASN A 79 6.72 7.40 -20.13
C ASN A 79 7.20 8.79 -20.54
N ARG A 80 6.40 9.85 -20.35
CA ARG A 80 6.85 11.23 -20.58
C ARG A 80 7.94 11.64 -19.58
N ILE A 81 7.82 11.18 -18.34
CA ILE A 81 8.74 11.47 -17.24
C ILE A 81 10.03 10.65 -17.40
N LEU A 82 9.92 9.34 -17.61
CA LEU A 82 11.03 8.40 -17.69
C LEU A 82 11.76 8.42 -19.04
N ASN A 83 11.08 8.73 -20.16
CA ASN A 83 11.72 8.84 -21.48
C ASN A 83 12.32 10.24 -21.75
N ARG A 84 12.14 11.20 -20.83
CA ARG A 84 12.86 12.47 -20.83
C ARG A 84 13.93 12.42 -19.76
N GLU A 85 15.00 11.66 -20.00
CA GLU A 85 16.14 11.60 -19.05
C GLU A 85 16.79 12.97 -18.81
N ASP A 86 16.54 13.98 -19.66
CA ASP A 86 17.31 15.23 -19.62
C ASP A 86 16.56 16.47 -19.10
N ASN A 87 15.23 16.45 -18.90
CA ASN A 87 14.47 17.68 -18.61
C ASN A 87 13.17 17.47 -17.79
N LEU A 88 13.21 16.68 -16.71
CA LEU A 88 12.13 16.72 -15.73
C LEU A 88 12.25 17.98 -14.88
N ASN A 89 11.20 18.78 -14.82
CA ASN A 89 11.14 19.88 -13.86
C ASN A 89 10.67 19.36 -12.48
N ILE A 90 10.79 20.22 -11.47
CA ILE A 90 10.39 19.87 -10.10
C ILE A 90 8.89 19.53 -9.98
N ASP A 91 8.04 20.15 -10.80
CA ASP A 91 6.60 19.94 -10.79
C ASP A 91 6.22 18.55 -11.33
N ASP A 92 6.92 18.07 -12.36
CA ASP A 92 6.75 16.73 -12.92
C ASP A 92 7.10 15.65 -11.89
N VAL A 93 8.19 15.85 -11.13
CA VAL A 93 8.61 14.93 -10.05
C VAL A 93 7.61 14.97 -8.89
N ASN A 94 7.15 16.16 -8.49
CA ASN A 94 6.14 16.30 -7.43
C ASN A 94 4.81 15.61 -7.79
N ALA A 95 4.39 15.71 -9.06
CA ALA A 95 3.20 15.02 -9.56
C ALA A 95 3.37 13.49 -9.51
N LEU A 96 4.55 12.97 -9.88
CA LEU A 96 4.87 11.55 -9.76
C LEU A 96 4.83 11.07 -8.30
N VAL A 97 5.46 11.81 -7.38
CA VAL A 97 5.47 11.44 -5.96
C VAL A 97 4.05 11.44 -5.38
N SER A 98 3.26 12.48 -5.70
CA SER A 98 1.85 12.57 -5.27
C SER A 98 1.04 11.39 -5.77
N PHE A 99 1.25 10.99 -7.02
CA PHE A 99 0.62 9.80 -7.59
C PHE A 99 1.03 8.52 -6.86
N ILE A 100 2.33 8.32 -6.62
CA ILE A 100 2.84 7.12 -5.92
C ILE A 100 2.25 7.02 -4.53
N LYS A 101 2.22 8.13 -3.76
CA LYS A 101 1.61 8.18 -2.43
C LYS A 101 0.14 7.76 -2.45
N ALA A 102 -0.64 8.35 -3.36
CA ALA A 102 -2.06 8.03 -3.51
C ALA A 102 -2.28 6.54 -3.84
N GLU A 103 -1.51 5.96 -4.77
CA GLU A 103 -1.63 4.55 -5.09
C GLU A 103 -1.22 3.65 -3.91
N ILE A 104 -0.14 3.97 -3.19
CA ILE A 104 0.26 3.23 -1.99
C ILE A 104 -0.90 3.21 -0.99
N HIS A 105 -1.53 4.36 -0.71
CA HIS A 105 -2.67 4.45 0.20
C HIS A 105 -3.88 3.63 -0.25
N LEU A 106 -4.12 3.54 -1.55
CA LEU A 106 -5.22 2.75 -2.11
C LEU A 106 -4.97 1.24 -2.09
N LEU A 107 -3.71 0.80 -2.16
CA LEU A 107 -3.32 -0.61 -2.25
C LEU A 107 -3.44 -1.41 -0.94
N GLY A 108 -3.46 -0.76 0.22
CA GLY A 108 -3.75 -1.41 1.50
C GLY A 108 -5.17 -1.97 1.60
N GLY A 109 -6.05 -1.60 0.67
CA GLY A 109 -7.42 -2.07 0.60
C GLY A 109 -7.60 -3.13 -0.49
N ASN A 110 -7.62 -4.41 -0.13
CA ASN A 110 -8.25 -5.40 -1.01
C ASN A 110 -9.67 -4.91 -1.35
N THR A 111 -10.03 -4.94 -2.63
CA THR A 111 -11.28 -4.47 -3.25
C THR A 111 -12.58 -4.89 -2.52
N LEU A 112 -12.55 -5.91 -1.65
CA LEU A 112 -13.69 -6.34 -0.82
C LEU A 112 -13.72 -5.71 0.59
N ALA A 113 -12.58 -5.36 1.19
CA ALA A 113 -12.52 -4.64 2.46
C ALA A 113 -12.86 -3.14 2.29
N ASN A 114 -12.64 -2.60 1.09
CA ASN A 114 -12.95 -1.22 0.74
C ASN A 114 -14.46 -0.91 0.72
N LEU A 115 -15.32 -1.90 0.48
CA LEU A 115 -16.77 -1.74 0.59
C LEU A 115 -17.23 -1.46 2.03
N GLY A 116 -16.52 -1.98 3.03
CA GLY A 116 -16.82 -1.74 4.45
C GLY A 116 -16.28 -0.40 5.00
N ARG A 117 -15.33 0.23 4.29
CA ARG A 117 -14.70 1.51 4.65
C ARG A 117 -14.89 2.61 3.59
N GLY A 118 -15.77 2.42 2.61
CA GLY A 118 -16.10 3.45 1.60
C GLY A 118 -14.96 3.87 0.65
N ASN A 119 -14.06 2.97 0.24
CA ASN A 119 -12.93 3.24 -0.69
C ASN A 119 -11.89 4.28 -0.19
N GLN A 120 -11.67 4.39 1.12
CA GLN A 120 -10.95 5.55 1.67
C GLN A 120 -9.41 5.42 1.76
N GLY A 121 -8.80 4.32 1.31
CA GLY A 121 -7.35 4.09 1.49
C GLY A 121 -6.93 3.97 2.97
N VAL A 122 -5.64 3.74 3.23
CA VAL A 122 -5.06 3.64 4.58
C VAL A 122 -3.66 4.27 4.60
N THR A 123 -3.20 4.69 5.77
CA THR A 123 -1.86 5.26 5.94
C THR A 123 -0.77 4.23 5.64
N TYR A 124 0.43 4.67 5.24
CA TYR A 124 1.54 3.76 4.98
C TYR A 124 1.89 2.91 6.21
N LYS A 125 1.84 3.50 7.41
CA LYS A 125 2.02 2.76 8.67
C LYS A 125 1.05 1.60 8.85
N GLU A 126 -0.23 1.79 8.53
CA GLU A 126 -1.22 0.70 8.59
C GLU A 126 -0.87 -0.41 7.59
N ILE A 127 -0.41 -0.05 6.39
CA ILE A 127 0.07 -1.02 5.39
C ILE A 127 1.26 -1.81 5.92
N VAL A 128 2.24 -1.15 6.57
CA VAL A 128 3.40 -1.85 7.14
C VAL A 128 2.98 -2.78 8.28
N LYS A 129 2.06 -2.38 9.15
CA LYS A 129 1.52 -3.24 10.21
C LYS A 129 0.84 -4.49 9.62
N ASP A 130 -0.02 -4.31 8.61
CA ASP A 130 -0.70 -5.41 7.92
C ASP A 130 0.29 -6.36 7.23
N VAL A 131 1.33 -5.80 6.59
CA VAL A 131 2.40 -6.59 5.98
C VAL A 131 3.23 -7.32 7.05
N CYS A 132 3.54 -6.71 8.19
CA CYS A 132 4.22 -7.36 9.30
C CYS A 132 3.44 -8.57 9.83
N GLU A 133 2.13 -8.39 10.07
CA GLU A 133 1.24 -9.50 10.46
C GLU A 133 1.25 -10.59 9.39
N ARG A 134 1.18 -10.21 8.11
CA ARG A 134 1.17 -11.14 6.96
C ARG A 134 2.41 -12.02 6.89
N ILE A 135 3.59 -11.47 7.18
CA ILE A 135 4.86 -12.22 7.12
C ILE A 135 5.16 -13.02 8.40
N GLY A 136 4.25 -12.99 9.39
CA GLY A 136 4.33 -13.82 10.60
C GLY A 136 4.76 -13.11 11.88
N ILE A 137 4.89 -11.78 11.86
CA ILE A 137 5.22 -11.02 13.07
C ILE A 137 3.99 -10.96 13.99
N ASN A 138 4.18 -11.32 15.26
CA ASN A 138 3.09 -11.40 16.22
C ASN A 138 2.43 -10.03 16.46
N LYS A 139 1.10 -9.96 16.40
CA LYS A 139 0.33 -8.75 16.65
C LYS A 139 0.65 -8.04 17.97
N LYS A 140 0.96 -8.79 19.05
CA LYS A 140 1.37 -8.22 20.35
C LYS A 140 2.70 -7.47 20.26
N VAL A 141 3.58 -7.84 19.32
CA VAL A 141 4.83 -7.11 19.07
C VAL A 141 4.53 -5.80 18.35
N LEU A 142 3.51 -5.77 17.49
CA LEU A 142 3.10 -4.58 16.72
C LEU A 142 2.21 -3.62 17.53
N ASP A 143 1.53 -4.13 18.54
CA ASP A 143 0.62 -3.34 19.37
C ASP A 143 1.33 -2.15 20.04
N GLY A 144 0.69 -0.98 19.96
CA GLY A 144 1.24 0.29 20.44
C GLY A 144 2.46 0.83 19.68
N LYS A 145 2.93 0.20 18.60
CA LYS A 145 4.03 0.75 17.77
C LYS A 145 3.49 1.78 16.79
N GLU A 146 3.92 3.01 16.97
CA GLU A 146 3.52 4.14 16.13
C GLU A 146 4.65 4.75 15.30
N ASP A 147 5.91 4.41 15.60
CA ASP A 147 7.07 4.82 14.80
C ASP A 147 7.24 3.92 13.57
N ILE A 148 7.16 4.53 12.39
CA ILE A 148 7.33 3.83 11.12
C ILE A 148 8.70 3.15 11.00
N SER A 149 9.74 3.76 11.56
CA SER A 149 11.11 3.22 11.49
C SER A 149 11.22 1.88 12.20
N ALA A 150 10.64 1.79 13.40
CA ALA A 150 10.60 0.55 14.17
C ALA A 150 9.79 -0.53 13.45
N LEU A 151 8.68 -0.17 12.80
CA LEU A 151 7.85 -1.11 12.03
C LEU A 151 8.57 -1.63 10.78
N GLU A 152 9.17 -0.73 9.98
CA GLU A 152 9.99 -1.10 8.82
C GLU A 152 11.19 -1.96 9.21
N TYR A 153 11.83 -1.67 10.36
CA TYR A 153 12.91 -2.50 10.89
C TYR A 153 12.45 -3.92 11.23
N LEU A 154 11.30 -4.06 11.91
CA LEU A 154 10.74 -5.38 12.24
C LEU A 154 10.42 -6.18 10.97
N PHE A 155 9.76 -5.52 10.00
CA PHE A 155 9.51 -6.09 8.68
C PHE A 155 10.81 -6.59 8.04
N PHE A 156 11.80 -5.70 7.93
CA PHE A 156 13.05 -6.00 7.22
C PHE A 156 13.84 -7.10 7.91
N LYS A 157 13.87 -7.12 9.25
CA LYS A 157 14.52 -8.15 10.03
C LYS A 157 13.93 -9.53 9.73
N GLU A 158 12.60 -9.66 9.78
CA GLU A 158 11.92 -10.93 9.50
C GLU A 158 12.11 -11.35 8.04
N PHE A 159 11.92 -10.42 7.11
CA PHE A 159 12.16 -10.63 5.69
C PHE A 159 13.58 -11.13 5.42
N ARG A 160 14.59 -10.51 6.05
CA ARG A 160 16.00 -10.86 5.87
C ARG A 160 16.30 -12.26 6.39
N GLN A 161 15.70 -12.67 7.51
CA GLN A 161 15.86 -14.04 8.01
C GLN A 161 15.34 -15.07 7.02
N HIS A 162 14.21 -14.83 6.36
CA HIS A 162 13.69 -15.71 5.32
C HIS A 162 14.54 -15.69 4.05
N PHE A 163 15.03 -14.51 3.67
CA PHE A 163 15.99 -14.32 2.58
C PHE A 163 17.23 -15.18 2.77
N ASP A 164 17.89 -15.08 3.93
CA ASP A 164 19.13 -15.81 4.20
C ASP A 164 18.90 -17.32 4.26
N LYS A 165 17.77 -17.77 4.82
CA LYS A 165 17.38 -19.19 4.82
C LYS A 165 17.16 -19.72 3.40
N LEU A 166 16.48 -18.97 2.53
CA LEU A 166 16.25 -19.41 1.15
C LEU A 166 17.54 -19.40 0.34
N LYS A 167 18.37 -18.36 0.48
CA LYS A 167 19.68 -18.28 -0.18
C LYS A 167 20.56 -19.47 0.15
N ALA A 168 20.69 -19.81 1.45
CA ALA A 168 21.46 -20.97 1.89
C ALA A 168 20.96 -22.30 1.30
N LYS A 169 19.63 -22.45 1.06
CA LYS A 169 19.08 -23.65 0.40
C LYS A 169 19.48 -23.78 -1.07
N TYR A 170 19.72 -22.67 -1.77
CA TYR A 170 20.21 -22.69 -3.16
C TYR A 170 21.73 -22.90 -3.22
N ASP A 171 22.48 -22.24 -2.32
CA ASP A 171 23.93 -22.40 -2.20
C ASP A 171 24.29 -23.87 -1.93
N THR A 172 23.57 -24.54 -1.02
CA THR A 172 23.77 -25.97 -0.71
C THR A 172 23.46 -26.92 -1.87
N LYS A 173 22.73 -26.45 -2.88
CA LYS A 173 22.39 -27.23 -4.09
C LYS A 173 23.30 -26.92 -5.29
N ASN A 174 24.34 -26.09 -5.12
CA ASN A 174 25.15 -25.53 -6.21
C ASN A 174 24.29 -24.87 -7.32
N GLN A 175 23.15 -24.29 -6.94
CA GLN A 175 22.28 -23.57 -7.85
C GLN A 175 22.57 -22.08 -7.72
N SER A 176 22.97 -21.43 -8.82
CA SER A 176 23.08 -19.97 -8.85
C SER A 176 21.67 -19.37 -8.84
N ILE A 177 21.43 -18.46 -7.91
CA ILE A 177 20.20 -17.66 -7.84
C ILE A 177 20.56 -16.22 -7.48
N THR A 178 19.91 -15.27 -8.14
CA THR A 178 20.09 -13.84 -7.88
C THR A 178 19.32 -13.41 -6.63
N ASN A 179 19.69 -12.26 -6.05
CA ASN A 179 18.96 -11.74 -4.90
C ASN A 179 17.51 -11.39 -5.31
N GLU A 180 17.31 -10.89 -6.53
CA GLU A 180 16.01 -10.52 -7.09
C GLU A 180 15.09 -11.74 -7.24
N GLU A 181 15.63 -12.89 -7.64
CA GLU A 181 14.87 -14.15 -7.74
C GLU A 181 14.47 -14.65 -6.34
N ILE A 182 15.37 -14.59 -5.36
CA ILE A 182 15.06 -14.93 -3.96
C ILE A 182 13.95 -14.03 -3.42
N GLU A 183 14.03 -12.71 -3.63
CA GLU A 183 13.00 -11.76 -3.20
C GLU A 183 11.64 -12.10 -3.83
N LYS A 184 11.61 -12.39 -5.13
CA LYS A 184 10.38 -12.79 -5.84
C LYS A 184 9.75 -14.06 -5.27
N GLU A 185 10.55 -15.09 -4.99
CA GLU A 185 10.03 -16.34 -4.42
C GLU A 185 9.49 -16.11 -2.99
N ILE A 186 10.18 -15.34 -2.15
CA ILE A 186 9.70 -15.01 -0.81
C ILE A 186 8.39 -14.21 -0.85
N VAL A 187 8.31 -13.19 -1.71
CA VAL A 187 7.09 -12.41 -1.90
C VAL A 187 5.94 -13.31 -2.33
N LYS A 188 6.19 -14.26 -3.25
CA LYS A 188 5.20 -15.22 -3.72
C LYS A 188 4.75 -16.17 -2.59
N GLU A 189 5.67 -16.64 -1.75
CA GLU A 189 5.34 -17.45 -0.57
C GLU A 189 4.42 -16.69 0.40
N TYR A 190 4.76 -15.44 0.72
CA TYR A 190 3.91 -14.59 1.55
C TYR A 190 2.57 -14.28 0.90
N ALA A 191 2.54 -13.94 -0.39
CA ALA A 191 1.31 -13.60 -1.09
C ALA A 191 0.33 -14.77 -1.14
N ASN A 192 0.83 -15.99 -1.38
CA ASN A 192 0.03 -17.21 -1.45
C ASN A 192 -0.31 -17.80 -0.08
N GLY A 193 0.19 -17.21 1.02
CA GLY A 193 -0.07 -17.70 2.37
C GLY A 193 0.58 -19.05 2.65
N LEU A 194 1.59 -19.44 1.89
CA LEU A 194 2.23 -20.75 1.98
C LEU A 194 3.01 -20.89 3.31
N LEU A 195 3.44 -19.77 3.90
CA LEU A 195 4.01 -19.69 5.26
C LEU A 195 2.95 -19.83 6.38
N SER A 196 1.87 -20.56 6.10
CA SER A 196 0.68 -20.84 6.93
C SER A 196 0.91 -21.42 8.33
N THR A 197 2.13 -21.54 8.83
CA THR A 197 2.41 -22.10 10.16
C THR A 197 2.06 -21.17 11.33
N LEU A 198 1.59 -19.94 11.12
CA LEU A 198 1.41 -18.99 12.23
C LEU A 198 0.10 -18.18 12.34
N LEU A 199 -0.86 -18.21 11.39
CA LEU A 199 -2.12 -17.46 11.57
C LEU A 199 -3.37 -18.17 10.95
N PRO A 200 -4.53 -18.19 11.65
CA PRO A 200 -5.74 -18.90 11.22
C PRO A 200 -6.61 -18.19 10.17
N ASN A 201 -6.23 -17.00 9.69
CA ASN A 201 -7.06 -16.22 8.77
C ASN A 201 -6.48 -16.21 7.35
N ASN A 202 -7.16 -16.94 6.46
CA ASN A 202 -6.94 -16.95 5.01
C ASN A 202 -7.31 -15.60 4.38
N LEU A 203 -6.41 -14.62 4.46
CA LEU A 203 -6.40 -13.48 3.55
C LEU A 203 -5.41 -13.79 2.43
N THR A 204 -5.68 -14.79 1.60
CA THR A 204 -5.00 -14.97 0.31
C THR A 204 -5.64 -14.03 -0.70
N GLY A 205 -4.86 -13.13 -1.31
CA GLY A 205 -5.40 -12.20 -2.30
C GLY A 205 -4.33 -11.48 -3.12
N PRO A 206 -4.66 -10.99 -4.33
CA PRO A 206 -3.74 -10.28 -5.22
C PRO A 206 -3.05 -9.08 -4.58
N ALA A 207 -3.70 -8.36 -3.65
CA ALA A 207 -3.13 -7.16 -3.03
C ALA A 207 -1.77 -7.40 -2.37
N TRP A 208 -1.53 -8.57 -1.76
CA TRP A 208 -0.24 -8.89 -1.13
C TRP A 208 0.92 -8.96 -2.12
N ARG A 209 0.64 -9.25 -3.40
CA ARG A 209 1.66 -9.23 -4.46
C ARG A 209 2.18 -7.83 -4.72
N LYS A 210 1.43 -6.78 -4.36
CA LYS A 210 1.85 -5.37 -4.44
C LYS A 210 2.34 -4.83 -3.11
N THR A 211 1.58 -5.01 -2.03
CA THR A 211 1.88 -4.35 -0.75
C THR A 211 3.19 -4.83 -0.13
N ILE A 212 3.55 -6.11 -0.28
CA ILE A 212 4.82 -6.63 0.25
C ILE A 212 6.03 -6.03 -0.50
N PRO A 213 6.11 -6.08 -1.84
CA PRO A 213 7.18 -5.39 -2.57
C PRO A 213 7.23 -3.88 -2.33
N ILE A 214 6.07 -3.21 -2.17
CA ILE A 214 6.03 -1.78 -1.82
C ILE A 214 6.71 -1.55 -0.48
N VAL A 215 6.33 -2.28 0.57
CA VAL A 215 6.94 -2.11 1.91
C VAL A 215 8.45 -2.37 1.86
N LEU A 216 8.89 -3.43 1.16
CA LEU A 216 10.32 -3.70 0.96
C LEU A 216 11.04 -2.56 0.24
N THR A 217 10.46 -2.05 -0.84
CA THR A 217 11.07 -0.99 -1.65
C THR A 217 11.11 0.33 -0.90
N VAL A 218 10.01 0.73 -0.24
CA VAL A 218 9.97 1.93 0.59
C VAL A 218 10.98 1.84 1.73
N THR A 219 11.10 0.68 2.39
CA THR A 219 12.11 0.46 3.45
C THR A 219 13.53 0.64 2.92
N LYS A 220 13.86 0.08 1.75
CA LYS A 220 15.17 0.25 1.10
C LYS A 220 15.44 1.71 0.73
N LEU A 221 14.47 2.38 0.11
CA LEU A 221 14.59 3.80 -0.29
C LEU A 221 14.78 4.70 0.92
N ARG A 222 14.03 4.47 2.01
CA ARG A 222 14.19 5.26 3.23
C ARG A 222 15.56 5.06 3.86
N GLY A 223 16.09 3.84 3.85
CA GLY A 223 17.45 3.53 4.29
C GLY A 223 18.52 4.31 3.53
N ASN A 224 18.35 4.48 2.22
CA ASN A 224 19.28 5.25 1.38
C ASN A 224 19.24 6.77 1.65
N VAL A 225 18.11 7.30 2.10
CA VAL A 225 17.92 8.74 2.43
C VAL A 225 18.37 9.09 3.84
N ARG A 226 18.51 8.11 4.74
CA ARG A 226 18.92 8.28 6.14
C ARG A 226 20.44 8.27 6.36
N VAL A 227 21.23 8.52 5.30
CA VAL A 227 22.70 8.63 5.37
C VAL A 227 23.12 10.05 5.71
#